data_AF-A0A6M1T298-F1
#
_entry.id   AF-A0A6M1T298-F1
#
_cell.length_a   1.000
_cell.length_b   1.000
_cell.length_c   1.000
_cell.angle_alpha   90.00
_cell.angle_beta   90.00
_cell.angle_gamma   90.00
#
_symmetry.space_group_name_H-M   'P 1'
#
loop_
_entity.id
_entity.type
_entity.pdbx_description
1 polymer ?
#
loop_
_entity_poly.entity_id
_entity_poly.type
_entity_poly.pdbx_seq_one_letter_code
_entity_poly.pdbx_strand_id
1 'polypeptide(L)' 'MSTTNRRTFTKQFKQDVVQQSQHCDTITELAADLGLRPELIYRWRSEL' A
#
# COMPACT_ATOMS: atom_id res chain seq x y z
N MET A 1 8.16 -21.64 -14.87
CA MET A 1 7.20 -21.58 -13.74
C MET A 1 7.32 -20.20 -13.10
N SER A 2 6.38 -19.29 -13.36
CA SER A 2 6.40 -17.95 -12.79
C SER A 2 5.76 -17.99 -11.40
N THR A 3 6.55 -18.20 -10.36
CA THR A 3 6.07 -18.15 -8.98
C THR A 3 5.77 -16.69 -8.64
N THR A 4 4.53 -16.27 -8.83
CA THR A 4 4.02 -14.98 -8.35
C THR A 4 4.13 -14.96 -6.84
N ASN A 5 5.27 -14.45 -6.33
CA ASN A 5 5.53 -14.34 -4.91
C ASN A 5 4.62 -13.23 -4.36
N ARG A 6 3.40 -13.61 -3.96
CA ARG A 6 2.41 -12.67 -3.44
C ARG A 6 2.90 -12.19 -2.08
N ARG A 7 3.42 -10.97 -2.02
CA ARG A 7 3.71 -10.30 -0.76
C ARG A 7 2.40 -10.18 0.04
N THR A 8 2.35 -10.84 1.19
CA THR A 8 1.23 -10.74 2.12
C THR A 8 1.53 -9.62 3.11
N PHE A 9 0.61 -8.67 3.23
CA PHE A 9 0.70 -7.58 4.20
C PHE A 9 -0.30 -7.83 5.32
N THR A 10 0.12 -7.58 6.56
CA THR A 10 -0.77 -7.69 7.73
C THR A 10 -1.86 -6.62 7.67
N LYS A 11 -3.01 -6.88 8.30
CA LYS A 11 -4.12 -5.92 8.35
C LYS A 11 -3.68 -4.58 8.95
N GLN A 12 -2.91 -4.63 10.05
CA GLN A 12 -2.41 -3.45 10.73
C GLN A 12 -1.49 -2.62 9.84
N PHE A 13 -0.60 -3.27 9.08
CA PHE A 13 0.26 -2.57 8.11
C PHE A 13 -0.57 -1.86 7.03
N LYS A 14 -1.60 -2.52 6.48
CA LYS A 14 -2.47 -1.89 5.48
C LYS A 14 -3.20 -0.67 6.06
N GLN A 15 -3.69 -0.76 7.29
CA GLN A 15 -4.38 0.34 7.96
C GLN A 15 -3.45 1.53 8.22
N ASP A 16 -2.22 1.26 8.66
CA ASP A 16 -1.20 2.28 8.90
C ASP A 16 -0.86 3.03 7.60
N VAL A 17 -0.63 2.30 6.50
CA VAL A 17 -0.38 2.88 5.18
C VAL A 17 -1.57 3.69 4.68
N VAL A 18 -2.81 3.22 4.90
CA VAL A 18 -4.02 3.98 4.53
C VAL A 18 -4.15 5.25 5.37
N GLN A 19 -3.87 5.22 6.68
CA GLN A 19 -3.86 6.43 7.50
C GLN A 19 -2.78 7.41 7.04
N GLN A 20 -1.54 6.95 6.84
CA GLN A 20 -0.44 7.75 6.32
C GLN A 20 -0.82 8.42 4.99
N SER A 21 -1.49 7.67 4.11
CA SER A 21 -1.93 8.17 2.80
C SER A 21 -2.89 9.37 2.87
N GLN A 22 -3.65 9.51 3.96
CA GLN A 22 -4.56 10.66 4.16
C GLN A 22 -3.83 11.95 4.46
N HIS A 23 -2.59 11.86 4.94
CA HIS A 23 -1.74 13.00 5.30
C HIS A 23 -0.63 13.28 4.28
N CYS A 24 -0.36 12.38 3.35
CA CYS A 24 0.61 12.58 2.28
C CYS A 24 0.01 13.37 1.10
N ASP A 25 0.81 14.26 0.51
CA ASP A 25 0.45 15.00 -0.70
C ASP A 25 0.24 14.08 -1.90
N THR A 26 1.08 13.04 -2.06
CA THR A 26 0.94 12.07 -3.14
C THR A 26 1.12 10.62 -2.71
N ILE A 27 0.28 9.74 -3.28
CA ILE A 27 0.32 8.29 -3.04
C ILE A 27 1.55 7.66 -3.70
N THR A 28 2.05 8.25 -4.79
CA THR A 28 3.22 7.77 -5.50
C THR A 28 4.49 7.90 -4.67
N GLU A 29 4.68 9.03 -3.99
CA GLU A 29 5.83 9.24 -3.09
C GLU A 29 5.76 8.32 -1.89
N LEU A 30 4.58 8.20 -1.25
CA LEU A 30 4.35 7.26 -0.15
C LEU A 30 4.65 5.81 -0.57
N ALA A 31 4.20 5.41 -1.76
CA ALA A 31 4.46 4.07 -2.28
C ALA A 31 5.96 3.86 -2.55
N ALA A 32 6.65 4.85 -3.09
CA ALA A 32 8.09 4.78 -3.33
C ALA A 32 8.88 4.63 -2.02
N ASP A 33 8.54 5.42 -1.00
CA ASP A 33 9.17 5.37 0.32
C ASP A 33 9.00 3.99 0.98
N LEU A 34 7.78 3.44 0.92
CA LEU A 34 7.46 2.14 1.49
C LEU A 34 7.85 0.94 0.61
N GLY A 35 8.39 1.18 -0.58
CA GLY A 35 8.69 0.13 -1.56
C GLY A 35 7.45 -0.67 -2.01
N LEU A 36 6.30 0.00 -2.04
CA LEU A 36 5.00 -0.51 -2.45
C LEU A 36 4.64 -0.07 -3.87
N ARG A 37 3.63 -0.72 -4.44
CA ARG A 37 2.98 -0.21 -5.64
C ARG A 37 1.87 0.76 -5.23
N PRO A 38 1.75 1.94 -5.86
CA PRO A 38 0.68 2.88 -5.54
C PRO A 38 -0.72 2.27 -5.72
N GLU A 39 -0.88 1.38 -6.70
CA GLU A 39 -2.11 0.60 -6.93
C GLU A 39 -2.57 -0.20 -5.70
N LEU A 40 -1.64 -0.71 -4.88
CA LEU A 40 -1.98 -1.43 -3.64
C LEU A 40 -2.60 -0.48 -2.61
N ILE A 41 -2.06 0.73 -2.49
CA ILE A 41 -2.55 1.73 -1.55
C ILE A 41 -3.94 2.21 -1.96
N TYR A 42 -4.16 2.47 -3.26
CA TYR A 42 -5.49 2.80 -3.78
C TYR A 42 -6.50 1.68 -3.53
N ARG A 43 -6.11 0.42 -3.76
CA ARG A 43 -6.96 -0.72 -3.47
C ARG A 43 -7.32 -0.80 -1.98
N TRP A 44 -6.35 -0.65 -1.08
CA TRP A 44 -6.61 -0.72 0.35
C TRP A 44 -7.50 0.42 0.84
N ARG A 45 -7.40 1.62 0.26
CA ARG A 45 -8.32 2.72 0.53
C ARG A 45 -9.79 2.42 0.20
N SER A 46 -10.04 1.51 -0.74
CA SER A 46 -11.40 1.09 -1.09
C SER A 46 -11.89 -0.14 -0.30
N GLU A 47 -10.96 -0.92 0.25
CA GLU A 47 -11.26 -2.16 1.00
C GLU A 47 -11.35 -1.95 2.53
N LEU A 48 -10.83 -0.83 3.07
CA LEU A 48 -10.80 -0.48 4.50
C LEU A 48 -11.64 0.77 4.79
#